data_AF-A0A9Q1LJX5-F1
#
_entry.id   AF-A0A9Q1LJX5-F1
#
_cell.length_a   1.000
_cell.length_b   1.000
_cell.length_c   1.000
_cell.angle_alpha   90.00
_cell.angle_beta   90.00
_cell.angle_gamma   90.00
#
_symmetry.space_group_name_H-M   'P 1'
#
loop_
_entity.id
_entity.type
_entity.pdbx_description
1 polymer ?
#
loop_
_entity_poly.entity_id
_entity_poly.type
_entity_poly.pdbx_seq_one_letter_code
_entity_poly.pdbx_strand_id
1 'polypeptide(L)'
;MYDQHWKECAGSSIGNAFFSWFLNLYLKSSFSSLHLFQGGEIPFILITEWADKPGKEEAEPAFKYIGNVHGDEPVGRELLILLASWLCDNYMKDPLATLIVDNVHLHILPSMNPDGFSLRRRGNANNVDLNRDFPDQISLDISAMFQ
;
A
#
# COMPACT_ATOMS: atom_id res chain seq x y z
N MET A 1 -0.43 4.71 -19.39
CA MET A 1 -1.46 5.70 -18.99
C MET A 1 -1.22 6.16 -17.56
N TYR A 2 -1.16 5.25 -16.58
CA TYR A 2 -0.82 5.58 -15.18
C TYR A 2 0.50 6.36 -15.01
N ASP A 3 1.54 5.97 -15.74
CA ASP A 3 2.90 6.50 -15.51
C ASP A 3 3.06 8.02 -15.79
N GLN A 4 2.25 8.62 -16.66
CA GLN A 4 2.31 10.07 -16.91
C GLN A 4 1.46 10.87 -15.91
N HIS A 5 0.28 10.35 -15.57
CA HIS A 5 -0.59 10.90 -14.54
C HIS A 5 0.12 10.98 -13.19
N TRP A 6 0.78 9.91 -12.76
CA TRP A 6 1.54 9.90 -11.50
C TRP A 6 2.76 10.82 -11.50
N LYS A 7 3.35 11.11 -12.66
CA LYS A 7 4.45 12.11 -12.78
C LYS A 7 3.96 13.53 -12.57
N GLU A 8 2.75 13.84 -13.01
CA GLU A 8 2.11 15.15 -12.76
C GLU A 8 1.77 15.30 -11.28
N CYS A 9 1.28 14.25 -10.63
CA CYS A 9 1.11 14.19 -9.17
C CYS A 9 2.44 14.43 -8.44
N ALA A 10 3.52 13.76 -8.88
CA ALA A 10 4.86 13.87 -8.32
C ALA A 10 5.50 15.27 -8.47
N GLY A 11 5.09 16.06 -9.46
CA GLY A 11 5.61 17.42 -9.70
C GLY A 11 4.93 18.51 -8.87
N SER A 12 3.82 18.22 -8.20
CA SER A 12 3.17 19.13 -7.25
C SER A 12 3.92 19.13 -5.91
N SER A 13 3.73 20.14 -5.06
CA SER A 13 4.38 20.22 -3.74
C SER A 13 4.12 19.01 -2.83
N ILE A 14 3.05 18.25 -3.07
CA ILE A 14 2.71 16.95 -2.46
C ILE A 14 3.64 15.83 -2.97
N GLY A 15 4.02 15.93 -4.24
CA GLY A 15 4.69 14.89 -5.01
C GLY A 15 6.18 14.71 -4.73
N ASN A 16 6.80 15.67 -4.02
CA ASN A 16 8.21 15.59 -3.66
C ASN A 16 8.55 14.47 -2.67
N ALA A 17 7.56 13.88 -1.99
CA ALA A 17 7.75 12.60 -1.27
C ALA A 17 7.27 11.37 -2.04
N PHE A 18 6.46 11.55 -3.09
CA PHE A 18 5.98 10.45 -3.93
C PHE A 18 7.13 9.85 -4.77
N PHE A 19 8.04 10.69 -5.30
CA PHE A 19 9.09 10.21 -6.20
C PHE A 19 10.48 10.07 -5.57
N SER A 20 10.73 10.75 -4.45
CA SER A 20 11.98 10.56 -3.69
C SER A 20 12.06 9.14 -3.11
N TRP A 21 10.96 8.41 -2.98
CA TRP A 21 10.93 6.99 -2.60
C TRP A 21 10.77 6.03 -3.80
N PHE A 22 9.96 6.41 -4.80
CA PHE A 22 9.74 5.62 -6.02
C PHE A 22 11.00 5.44 -6.89
N LEU A 23 11.94 6.41 -6.88
CA LEU A 23 13.21 6.30 -7.62
C LEU A 23 14.43 5.96 -6.74
N ASN A 24 14.46 6.28 -5.44
CA ASN A 24 15.62 5.90 -4.58
C ASN A 24 15.70 4.39 -4.33
N LEU A 25 14.58 3.67 -4.36
CA LEU A 25 14.58 2.20 -4.37
C LEU A 25 15.21 1.62 -5.65
N TYR A 26 15.31 2.41 -6.72
CA TYR A 26 15.91 1.96 -7.98
C TYR A 26 17.44 2.08 -8.00
N LEU A 27 18.07 2.88 -7.11
CA LEU A 27 19.51 3.18 -7.25
C LEU A 27 20.39 3.20 -5.99
N LYS A 28 19.87 3.19 -4.75
CA LYS A 28 20.75 3.14 -3.55
C LYS A 28 20.26 2.21 -2.44
N SER A 29 20.67 0.95 -2.56
CA SER A 29 21.16 0.10 -1.47
C SER A 29 20.38 0.05 -0.12
N SER A 30 19.82 -1.14 0.13
CA SER A 30 19.90 -1.90 1.38
C SER A 30 18.96 -1.51 2.55
N PHE A 31 17.71 -1.99 2.49
CA PHE A 31 17.02 -2.49 3.69
C PHE A 31 16.34 -3.83 3.40
N SER A 32 16.46 -4.70 4.40
CA SER A 32 16.41 -6.15 4.30
C SER A 32 14.98 -6.70 4.35
N SER A 33 14.81 -7.81 3.63
CA SER A 33 13.71 -8.80 3.65
C SER A 33 12.31 -8.37 3.19
N LEU A 34 12.04 -8.60 1.91
CA LEU A 34 11.02 -9.58 1.52
C LEU A 34 11.41 -10.21 0.17
N HIS A 35 11.97 -11.42 0.22
CA HIS A 35 12.13 -12.25 -0.95
C HIS A 35 10.76 -12.84 -1.31
N LEU A 36 10.40 -12.88 -2.60
CA LEU A 36 9.93 -14.10 -3.29
C LEU A 36 9.96 -13.92 -4.83
N PHE A 37 10.57 -14.92 -5.45
CA PHE A 37 10.70 -15.29 -6.87
C PHE A 37 9.31 -15.67 -7.47
N GLN A 38 8.98 -15.74 -8.77
CA GLN A 38 9.66 -15.63 -10.07
C GLN A 38 8.57 -15.72 -11.17
N GLY A 39 8.68 -14.92 -12.24
CA GLY A 39 7.99 -15.19 -13.52
C GLY A 39 7.09 -14.09 -14.08
N GLY A 40 7.69 -13.09 -14.72
CA GLY A 40 7.06 -12.42 -15.90
C GLY A 40 6.47 -11.03 -15.70
N GLU A 41 5.91 -10.69 -14.54
CA GLU A 41 5.47 -9.33 -14.21
C GLU A 41 5.81 -9.07 -12.74
N ILE A 42 6.47 -7.94 -12.44
CA ILE A 42 6.93 -7.63 -11.09
C ILE A 42 5.70 -7.46 -10.19
N PRO A 43 5.46 -8.33 -9.18
CA PRO A 43 4.42 -8.12 -8.21
C PRO A 43 4.95 -7.11 -7.18
N PHE A 44 4.95 -5.83 -7.52
CA PHE A 44 5.39 -4.78 -6.59
C PHE A 44 4.27 -4.49 -5.59
N ILE A 45 4.60 -4.53 -4.30
CA ILE A 45 3.77 -3.97 -3.24
C ILE A 45 4.00 -2.46 -3.28
N LEU A 46 3.02 -1.72 -3.80
CA LEU A 46 3.03 -0.26 -3.78
C LEU A 46 2.34 0.24 -2.51
N ILE A 47 3.08 0.98 -1.69
CA ILE A 47 2.52 1.76 -0.59
C ILE A 47 2.70 3.23 -0.95
N THR A 48 1.61 3.99 -0.87
CA THR A 48 1.63 5.44 -1.05
C THR A 48 1.27 6.12 0.25
N GLU A 49 1.88 7.28 0.49
CA GLU A 49 1.65 8.14 1.64
C GLU A 49 1.12 9.48 1.15
N TRP A 50 0.05 9.96 1.78
CA TRP A 50 -0.65 11.19 1.44
C TRP A 50 -0.74 12.05 2.70
N ALA A 51 0.01 13.15 2.72
CA ALA A 51 0.09 14.12 3.81
C ALA A 51 0.62 15.46 3.27
N ASP A 52 0.51 16.54 4.05
CA ASP A 52 1.09 17.85 3.71
C ASP A 52 2.62 17.89 3.89
N LYS A 53 3.17 17.17 4.88
CA LYS A 53 4.62 17.01 5.13
C LYS A 53 5.00 15.53 5.22
N PRO A 54 4.92 14.81 4.10
CA PRO A 54 5.23 13.39 4.04
C PRO A 54 6.68 13.07 4.48
N GLY A 55 6.85 11.91 5.11
CA GLY A 55 8.09 11.42 5.69
C GLY A 55 8.45 12.05 7.04
N LYS A 56 7.60 12.92 7.59
CA LYS A 56 7.76 13.47 8.94
C LYS A 56 6.72 12.90 9.88
N GLU A 57 7.14 12.69 11.12
CA GLU A 57 6.20 12.37 12.18
C GLU A 57 5.53 13.66 12.65
N GLU A 58 4.20 13.67 12.59
CA GLU A 58 3.35 14.80 12.96
C GLU A 58 2.27 14.34 13.95
N ALA A 59 1.61 15.29 14.60
CA ALA A 59 0.52 14.99 15.52
C ALA A 59 -0.79 14.58 14.80
N GLU A 60 -0.76 14.51 13.47
CA GLU A 60 -1.88 14.10 12.64
C GLU A 60 -2.16 12.60 12.80
N PRO A 61 -3.43 12.19 12.82
CA PRO A 61 -3.78 10.79 12.91
C PRO A 61 -3.33 10.02 11.67
N ALA A 62 -2.70 8.86 11.88
CA ALA A 62 -2.31 7.95 10.81
C ALA A 62 -3.43 6.96 10.48
N PHE A 63 -3.77 6.85 9.20
CA PHE A 63 -4.74 5.90 8.68
C PHE A 63 -4.13 5.03 7.60
N LYS A 64 -4.59 3.78 7.50
CA LYS A 64 -4.14 2.86 6.45
C LYS A 64 -5.31 2.13 5.80
N TYR A 65 -5.34 2.14 4.48
CA TYR A 65 -6.18 1.24 3.70
C TYR A 65 -5.35 0.14 3.04
N ILE A 66 -5.85 -1.09 3.17
CA ILE A 66 -5.25 -2.29 2.57
C ILE A 66 -6.33 -2.98 1.72
N GLY A 67 -6.03 -3.17 0.45
CA GLY A 67 -6.87 -3.91 -0.48
C GLY A 67 -6.28 -5.26 -0.85
N ASN A 68 -7.14 -6.13 -1.38
CA ASN A 68 -6.75 -7.34 -2.12
C ASN A 68 -5.75 -8.22 -1.32
N VAL A 69 -6.10 -8.49 -0.06
CA VAL A 69 -5.45 -9.50 0.80
C VAL A 69 -5.73 -10.90 0.27
N HIS A 70 -6.94 -11.14 -0.23
CA HIS A 70 -7.24 -12.27 -1.08
C HIS A 70 -7.13 -11.84 -2.54
N GLY A 71 -6.36 -12.58 -3.33
CA GLY A 71 -6.01 -12.19 -4.70
C GLY A 71 -7.19 -12.15 -5.66
N ASP A 72 -8.20 -13.00 -5.45
CA ASP A 72 -9.45 -13.10 -6.22
C ASP A 72 -10.54 -12.09 -5.79
N GLU A 73 -10.23 -11.17 -4.86
CA GLU A 73 -11.08 -10.07 -4.43
C GLU A 73 -10.53 -8.71 -4.93
N PRO A 74 -10.60 -8.40 -6.25
CA PRO A 74 -9.85 -7.29 -6.85
C PRO A 74 -10.49 -5.91 -6.67
N VAL A 75 -11.78 -5.83 -6.30
CA VAL A 75 -12.51 -4.55 -6.24
C VAL A 75 -11.85 -3.55 -5.30
N GLY A 76 -11.38 -4.01 -4.12
CA GLY A 76 -10.69 -3.15 -3.16
C GLY A 76 -9.39 -2.57 -3.71
N ARG A 77 -8.67 -3.31 -4.55
CA ARG A 77 -7.44 -2.84 -5.22
C ARG A 77 -7.74 -1.65 -6.12
N GLU A 78 -8.73 -1.80 -6.99
CA GLU A 78 -9.10 -0.75 -7.95
C GLU A 78 -9.66 0.50 -7.24
N LEU A 79 -10.50 0.33 -6.21
CA LEU A 79 -11.01 1.45 -5.43
C LEU A 79 -9.90 2.26 -4.76
N LEU A 80 -8.86 1.60 -4.25
CA LEU A 80 -7.73 2.28 -3.62
C LEU A 80 -6.83 3.00 -4.63
N ILE A 81 -6.67 2.47 -5.84
CA ILE A 81 -5.99 3.17 -6.94
C ILE A 81 -6.79 4.41 -7.34
N LEU A 82 -8.12 4.30 -7.44
CA LEU A 82 -9.01 5.42 -7.77
C LEU A 82 -9.01 6.48 -6.66
N LEU A 83 -9.01 6.09 -5.39
CA LEU A 83 -8.89 7.02 -4.26
C LEU A 83 -7.59 7.83 -4.34
N ALA A 84 -6.47 7.14 -4.55
CA ALA A 84 -5.16 7.77 -4.69
C ALA A 84 -5.13 8.76 -5.89
N SER A 85 -5.68 8.36 -7.05
CA SER A 85 -5.80 9.23 -8.21
C SER A 85 -6.68 10.45 -7.94
N TRP A 86 -7.83 10.24 -7.27
CA TRP A 86 -8.74 11.33 -6.89
C TRP A 86 -8.09 12.32 -5.93
N LEU A 87 -7.34 11.86 -4.92
CA LEU A 87 -6.61 12.74 -4.00
C LEU A 87 -5.58 13.60 -4.74
N CYS A 88 -4.82 13.02 -5.68
CA CYS A 88 -3.89 13.80 -6.50
C CYS A 88 -4.59 14.86 -7.35
N ASP A 89 -5.65 14.47 -8.07
CA ASP A 89 -6.31 15.37 -9.00
C ASP A 89 -7.04 16.52 -8.31
N ASN A 90 -7.48 16.30 -7.08
CA ASN A 90 -8.39 17.20 -6.37
C ASN A 90 -7.76 17.94 -5.20
N TYR A 91 -6.51 17.65 -4.81
CA TYR A 91 -5.83 18.45 -3.79
C TYR A 91 -5.77 19.92 -4.21
N MET A 92 -6.08 20.83 -3.28
CA MET A 92 -6.23 22.28 -3.50
C MET A 92 -7.38 22.70 -4.43
N LYS A 93 -8.17 21.76 -4.97
CA LYS A 93 -9.34 22.04 -5.81
C LYS A 93 -10.64 21.66 -5.12
N ASP A 94 -10.66 20.52 -4.43
CA ASP A 94 -11.78 20.04 -3.64
C ASP A 94 -11.46 20.21 -2.13
N PRO A 95 -12.31 20.93 -1.37
CA PRO A 95 -12.15 21.06 0.07
C PRO A 95 -12.00 19.75 0.82
N LEU A 96 -12.65 18.67 0.38
CA LEU A 96 -12.57 17.35 1.01
C LEU A 96 -11.19 16.71 0.79
N ALA A 97 -10.66 16.79 -0.43
CA ALA A 97 -9.33 16.25 -0.73
C ALA A 97 -8.25 17.00 0.05
N THR A 98 -8.33 18.34 0.10
CA THR A 98 -7.44 19.17 0.90
C THR A 98 -7.53 18.86 2.39
N LEU A 99 -8.76 18.72 2.92
CA LEU A 99 -8.95 18.35 4.33
C LEU A 99 -8.27 17.02 4.68
N ILE A 100 -8.38 16.02 3.81
CA ILE A 100 -7.74 14.71 4.02
C ILE A 100 -6.22 14.86 4.01
N VAL A 101 -5.65 15.46 2.97
CA VAL A 101 -4.19 15.55 2.83
C VAL A 101 -3.55 16.44 3.91
N ASP A 102 -4.23 17.49 4.37
CA ASP A 102 -3.66 18.44 5.35
C ASP A 102 -3.87 18.03 6.82
N ASN A 103 -4.65 16.99 7.11
CA ASN A 103 -5.00 16.64 8.50
C ASN A 103 -4.90 15.14 8.79
N VAL A 104 -4.51 14.33 7.81
CA VAL A 104 -4.44 12.89 7.94
C VAL A 104 -3.19 12.36 7.28
N HIS A 105 -2.46 11.53 8.01
CA HIS A 105 -1.35 10.77 7.46
C HIS A 105 -1.88 9.47 6.84
N LEU A 106 -2.25 9.51 5.55
CA LEU A 106 -2.95 8.42 4.89
C LEU A 106 -2.01 7.51 4.10
N HIS A 107 -1.95 6.23 4.50
CA HIS A 107 -1.21 5.19 3.79
C HIS A 107 -2.14 4.30 2.98
N ILE A 108 -1.87 4.12 1.69
CA ILE A 108 -2.69 3.28 0.80
C ILE A 108 -1.84 2.14 0.24
N LEU A 109 -2.27 0.90 0.48
CA LEU A 109 -1.75 -0.33 -0.09
C LEU A 109 -2.84 -1.01 -0.94
N PRO A 110 -2.85 -0.81 -2.27
CA PRO A 110 -3.91 -1.36 -3.12
C PRO A 110 -3.96 -2.89 -3.15
N SER A 111 -2.82 -3.57 -3.10
CA SER A 111 -2.74 -5.03 -3.17
C SER A 111 -1.70 -5.58 -2.21
N MET A 112 -2.18 -6.31 -1.20
CA MET A 112 -1.32 -7.07 -0.28
C MET A 112 -0.95 -8.45 -0.85
N ASN A 113 -1.77 -9.01 -1.75
CA ASN A 113 -1.54 -10.31 -2.37
C ASN A 113 -1.45 -10.21 -3.91
N PRO A 114 -0.38 -9.60 -4.44
CA PRO A 114 -0.21 -9.45 -5.89
C PRO A 114 -0.04 -10.80 -6.60
N ASP A 115 0.57 -11.82 -5.95
CA ASP A 115 0.71 -13.16 -6.52
C ASP A 115 -0.66 -13.85 -6.68
N GLY A 116 -1.49 -13.79 -5.64
CA GLY A 116 -2.84 -14.32 -5.67
C GLY A 116 -3.68 -13.62 -6.73
N PHE A 117 -3.51 -12.30 -6.89
CA PHE A 117 -4.21 -11.53 -7.93
C PHE A 117 -3.81 -11.97 -9.34
N SER A 118 -2.50 -12.06 -9.63
CA SER A 118 -2.00 -12.53 -10.92
C SER A 118 -2.48 -13.95 -11.25
N LEU A 119 -2.60 -14.80 -10.22
CA LEU A 119 -3.08 -16.17 -10.33
C LEU A 119 -4.61 -16.31 -10.18
N ARG A 120 -5.34 -15.21 -9.99
CA ARG A 120 -6.80 -15.15 -9.75
C ARG A 120 -7.26 -16.13 -8.68
N ARG A 121 -6.57 -16.16 -7.54
CA ARG A 121 -6.86 -17.04 -6.41
C ARG A 121 -6.78 -16.31 -5.08
N ARG A 122 -7.48 -16.87 -4.09
CA ARG A 122 -7.50 -16.39 -2.72
C ARG A 122 -6.13 -16.36 -2.04
N GLY A 123 -5.40 -17.47 -2.08
CA GLY A 123 -4.11 -17.62 -1.39
C GLY A 123 -2.94 -16.89 -2.07
N ASN A 124 -1.83 -16.73 -1.34
CA ASN A 124 -0.57 -16.21 -1.89
C ASN A 124 0.14 -17.23 -2.81
N ALA A 125 1.37 -16.94 -3.26
CA ALA A 125 2.21 -17.86 -4.05
C ALA A 125 2.28 -19.28 -3.48
N ASN A 126 2.32 -19.41 -2.16
CA ASN A 126 2.42 -20.68 -1.43
C ASN A 126 1.06 -21.30 -1.06
N ASN A 127 -0.03 -20.79 -1.62
CA ASN A 127 -1.40 -21.24 -1.34
C ASN A 127 -1.83 -21.06 0.13
N VAL A 128 -1.25 -20.08 0.83
CA VAL A 128 -1.61 -19.70 2.21
C VAL A 128 -2.68 -18.61 2.17
N ASP A 129 -3.71 -18.74 3.00
CA ASP A 129 -4.69 -17.66 3.25
C ASP A 129 -4.04 -16.63 4.19
N LEU A 130 -3.68 -15.48 3.64
CA LEU A 130 -3.00 -14.41 4.40
C LEU A 130 -3.85 -13.90 5.57
N ASN A 131 -5.18 -13.94 5.49
CA ASN A 131 -6.07 -13.51 6.57
C ASN A 131 -6.25 -14.61 7.65
N ARG A 132 -5.43 -15.66 7.61
CA ARG A 132 -5.32 -16.71 8.65
C ARG A 132 -3.88 -16.89 9.14
N ASP A 133 -2.95 -16.08 8.63
CA ASP A 133 -1.51 -16.18 8.91
C ASP A 133 -1.02 -15.07 9.86
N PHE A 134 -1.95 -14.28 10.41
CA PHE A 134 -1.62 -13.32 11.46
C PHE A 134 -1.56 -14.03 12.82
N PRO A 135 -0.65 -13.62 13.72
CA PRO A 135 -0.69 -14.06 15.12
C PRO A 135 -2.05 -13.69 15.71
N ASP A 136 -2.81 -14.69 16.14
CA ASP A 136 -4.08 -14.45 16.83
C ASP A 136 -3.92 -14.51 18.35
N GLN A 137 -4.87 -13.93 19.06
CA GLN A 137 -4.82 -13.80 20.52
C GLN A 137 -5.15 -15.11 21.26
N ILE A 138 -5.70 -16.12 20.57
CA ILE A 138 -6.27 -17.33 21.18
C ILE A 138 -5.37 -18.56 20.92
N SER A 139 -4.60 -18.59 19.84
CA SER A 139 -3.69 -19.69 19.50
C SER A 139 -2.48 -19.81 20.43
N LEU A 140 -2.24 -18.80 21.26
CA LEU A 140 -1.35 -18.89 22.40
C LEU A 140 -2.11 -19.47 23.59
N ASP A 141 -2.22 -20.81 23.62
CA ASP A 141 -2.04 -21.67 24.80
C ASP A 141 -2.90 -22.95 24.77
N ILE A 142 -2.50 -23.93 23.96
CA ILE A 142 -2.88 -25.34 24.20
C ILE A 142 -1.64 -26.18 24.55
N SER A 143 -0.45 -25.75 24.13
CA SER A 143 0.81 -26.43 24.46
C SER A 143 1.36 -26.11 25.85
N ALA A 144 0.93 -25.01 26.52
CA ALA A 144 1.33 -24.73 27.91
C ALA A 144 0.26 -25.15 28.94
N MET A 145 -0.96 -25.52 28.52
CA MET A 145 -1.99 -26.11 29.39
C MET A 145 -1.80 -27.62 29.68
N PHE A 146 -0.86 -28.31 29.03
CA PHE A 146 -0.60 -29.75 29.22
C PHE A 146 0.83 -30.07 29.71
N GLN A 147 1.47 -29.16 30.45
CA GLN A 147 2.70 -29.47 31.23
C GLN A 147 2.40 -29.52 32.73
#